data_AF-A0A359CD91-F1
#
_entry.id   AF-A0A359CD91-F1
#
_cell.length_a   1.000
_cell.length_b   1.000
_cell.length_c   1.000
_cell.angle_alpha   90.00
_cell.angle_beta   90.00
_cell.angle_gamma   90.00
#
_symmetry.space_group_name_H-M   'P 1'
#
loop_
_entity.id
_entity.type
_entity.pdbx_description
1 polymer ?
#
loop_
_entity_poly.entity_id
_entity_poly.type
_entity_poly.pdbx_seq_one_letter_code
_entity_poly.pdbx_strand_id
1 'polypeptide(L)'
;MKAKAAIKDRYISDIFDELPYGVLSKGETNCGATTIPLENNKDVIICVPLINLIKNKVAQYPNNRCNYSLQGVYYGITEDEIREYLEIEQPKKFIVTYDSFLRLKSIIGDISNYHIVIDEFS
;
A
#
# COMPACT_ATOMS: atom_id res chain seq x y z
N MET A 1 33.33 -4.05 17.25
CA MET A 1 32.33 -3.36 18.10
C MET A 1 31.39 -2.58 17.17
N LYS A 2 30.13 -3.03 17.12
CA LYS A 2 28.89 -2.46 16.49
C LYS A 2 29.02 -1.54 15.26
N ALA A 3 28.62 -2.08 14.11
CA ALA A 3 28.30 -1.33 12.90
C ALA A 3 27.06 -0.43 13.14
N LYS A 4 27.20 0.87 12.86
CA LYS A 4 26.06 1.78 12.66
C LYS A 4 25.65 1.68 11.19
N ALA A 5 24.56 0.96 10.92
CA ALA A 5 23.86 1.11 9.65
C ALA A 5 23.05 2.41 9.74
N ALA A 6 23.62 3.50 9.25
CA ALA A 6 22.86 4.71 8.96
C ALA A 6 21.92 4.36 7.80
N ILE A 7 20.62 4.29 8.07
CA ILE A 7 19.60 4.25 7.03
C ILE A 7 19.60 5.66 6.43
N LYS A 8 20.44 5.83 5.42
CA LYS A 8 20.59 7.06 4.65
C LYS A 8 19.34 7.19 3.77
N ASP A 9 18.62 8.28 4.00
CA ASP A 9 17.50 8.82 3.25
C ASP A 9 17.36 8.23 1.84
N ARG A 10 16.44 7.26 1.67
CA ARG A 10 16.02 6.80 0.34
C ARG A 10 14.89 7.70 -0.11
N TYR A 11 15.13 8.50 -1.14
CA TYR A 11 14.11 9.35 -1.72
C TYR A 11 13.15 8.50 -2.56
N ILE A 12 11.90 8.93 -2.72
CA ILE A 12 10.92 8.25 -3.59
C ILE A 12 11.46 8.11 -5.03
N SER A 13 12.29 9.06 -5.47
CA SER A 13 13.03 9.00 -6.74
C SER A 13 14.03 7.84 -6.85
N ASP A 14 14.46 7.24 -5.74
CA ASP A 14 15.37 6.10 -5.75
C ASP A 14 14.62 4.76 -5.90
N ILE A 15 13.28 4.78 -5.79
CA ILE A 15 12.40 3.60 -5.84
C ILE A 15 11.55 3.59 -7.12
N PHE A 16 11.29 4.77 -7.67
CA PHE A 16 10.45 4.97 -8.83
C PHE A 16 11.18 5.80 -9.89
N ASP A 17 11.35 5.24 -11.10
CA ASP A 17 11.89 5.96 -12.26
C ASP A 17 10.92 7.03 -12.79
N GLU A 18 9.62 6.90 -12.47
CA GLU A 18 8.57 7.88 -12.76
C GLU A 18 7.71 8.11 -11.52
N LEU A 19 7.27 9.35 -11.28
CA LEU A 19 6.38 9.68 -10.16
C LEU A 19 5.11 8.82 -10.22
N PRO A 20 4.72 8.13 -9.13
CA PRO A 20 3.51 7.32 -9.12
C PRO A 20 2.29 8.18 -9.47
N TYR A 21 1.30 7.57 -10.12
CA TYR A 21 0.13 8.22 -10.75
C TYR A 21 -0.74 9.11 -9.82
N GLY A 22 -0.42 9.23 -8.53
CA GLY A 22 -0.97 10.27 -7.67
C GLY A 22 -0.30 10.33 -6.30
N VAL A 23 0.37 11.45 -6.01
CA VAL A 23 0.61 11.89 -4.64
C VAL A 23 -0.65 12.64 -4.20
N LEU A 24 -1.43 12.07 -3.28
CA LEU A 24 -2.61 12.73 -2.73
C LEU A 24 -2.22 13.42 -1.42
N SER A 25 -1.64 14.62 -1.51
CA SER A 25 -1.45 15.48 -0.33
C SER A 25 -2.81 15.96 0.17
N LYS A 26 -3.27 15.42 1.30
CA LYS A 26 -4.45 15.91 2.03
C LYS A 26 -4.03 16.73 3.23
N GLY A 27 -4.26 18.05 3.14
CA GLY A 27 -4.33 18.92 4.31
C GLY A 27 -5.61 18.73 5.13
N GLU A 28 -6.64 18.06 4.59
CA GLU A 28 -7.93 17.86 5.26
C GLU A 28 -8.51 16.45 5.05
N THR A 29 -8.70 15.75 6.16
CA THR A 29 -9.08 14.34 6.27
C THR A 29 -10.59 14.14 6.08
N ASN A 30 -11.13 14.19 4.84
CA ASN A 30 -12.41 13.53 4.52
C ASN A 30 -12.77 13.28 3.03
N CYS A 31 -11.91 13.61 2.06
CA CYS A 31 -12.34 13.63 0.64
C CYS A 31 -12.27 12.28 -0.14
N GLY A 32 -12.42 11.11 0.50
CA GLY A 32 -12.49 9.84 -0.26
C GLY A 32 -11.22 9.40 -1.03
N ALA A 33 -10.07 10.05 -0.84
CA ALA A 33 -8.77 9.70 -1.47
C ALA A 33 -8.37 8.22 -1.37
N THR A 34 -8.68 7.56 -0.26
CA THR A 34 -8.43 6.13 -0.07
C THR A 34 -9.62 5.27 -0.52
N THR A 35 -10.83 5.84 -0.52
CA THR A 35 -12.08 5.12 -0.83
C THR A 35 -12.24 4.88 -2.33
N ILE A 36 -12.02 5.90 -3.17
CA ILE A 36 -12.18 5.78 -4.62
C ILE A 36 -11.23 4.73 -5.23
N PRO A 37 -9.94 4.67 -4.84
CA PRO A 37 -9.03 3.64 -5.33
C PRO A 37 -9.38 2.23 -4.82
N LEU A 38 -9.81 2.09 -3.57
CA LEU A 38 -10.16 0.78 -3.00
C LEU A 38 -11.45 0.18 -3.57
N GLU A 39 -12.38 1.01 -4.02
CA GLU A 39 -13.69 0.57 -4.53
C GLU A 39 -13.73 0.44 -6.06
N ASN A 40 -12.63 0.73 -6.77
CA ASN A 40 -12.57 0.60 -8.23
C ASN A 40 -12.21 -0.85 -8.68
N ASN A 41 -12.31 -1.11 -9.99
CA ASN A 41 -11.97 -2.42 -10.57
C ASN A 41 -10.48 -2.54 -10.98
N LYS A 42 -9.59 -1.69 -10.46
CA LYS A 42 -8.16 -1.69 -10.77
C LYS A 42 -7.35 -2.28 -9.62
N ASP A 43 -6.16 -2.76 -9.90
CA ASP A 43 -5.21 -3.13 -8.86
C ASP A 43 -4.65 -1.85 -8.22
N VAL A 44 -4.60 -1.81 -6.89
CA VAL A 44 -4.25 -0.61 -6.13
C VAL A 44 -3.30 -0.96 -4.98
N ILE A 45 -2.25 -0.15 -4.82
CA ILE A 45 -1.38 -0.16 -3.64
C ILE A 45 -1.44 1.21 -2.99
N ILE A 46 -1.84 1.26 -1.72
CA ILE A 46 -1.89 2.49 -0.94
C ILE A 46 -0.78 2.46 0.10
N CYS A 47 0.18 3.37 -0.01
CA CYS A 47 1.26 3.52 0.96
C CYS A 47 0.83 4.48 2.08
N VAL A 48 0.98 4.05 3.34
CA VAL A 48 0.62 4.84 4.53
C VAL A 48 1.77 4.86 5.56
N PRO A 49 1.87 5.88 6.42
CA PRO A 49 2.93 5.96 7.43
C PRO A 49 2.75 5.01 8.61
N LEU A 50 1.50 4.65 8.97
CA LEU A 50 1.19 4.00 10.24
C LEU A 50 0.42 2.68 10.07
N ILE A 51 0.85 1.64 10.80
CA ILE A 51 0.18 0.33 10.85
C ILE A 51 -1.27 0.43 11.35
N ASN A 52 -1.55 1.36 12.26
CA ASN A 52 -2.91 1.56 12.76
C ASN A 52 -3.88 2.00 11.65
N LEU A 53 -3.42 2.79 10.68
CA LEU A 53 -4.22 3.15 9.51
C LEU A 53 -4.56 1.91 8.68
N ILE A 54 -3.58 1.02 8.49
CA ILE A 54 -3.78 -0.27 7.81
C ILE A 54 -4.84 -1.09 8.53
N LYS A 55 -4.67 -1.35 9.83
CA LYS A 55 -5.60 -2.17 10.61
C LYS A 55 -7.02 -1.62 10.58
N ASN A 56 -7.16 -0.30 10.75
CA ASN A 56 -8.45 0.38 10.70
C ASN A 56 -9.12 0.22 9.33
N LYS A 57 -8.36 0.33 8.23
CA LYS A 57 -8.90 0.19 6.87
C LYS A 57 -9.22 -1.26 6.53
N VAL A 58 -8.33 -2.21 6.84
CA VAL A 58 -8.58 -3.64 6.61
C VAL A 58 -9.85 -4.09 7.34
N ALA A 59 -10.08 -3.64 8.58
CA ALA A 59 -11.31 -3.95 9.32
C ALA A 59 -12.59 -3.34 8.71
N GLN A 60 -12.46 -2.34 7.84
CA GLN A 60 -13.59 -1.69 7.14
C GLN A 60 -13.90 -2.32 5.77
N TYR A 61 -13.14 -3.32 5.31
CA TYR A 61 -13.37 -3.99 4.03
C TYR A 61 -13.34 -5.52 4.17
N PRO A 62 -14.21 -6.26 3.45
CA PRO A 62 -15.28 -5.74 2.60
C PRO A 62 -16.39 -5.04 3.42
N ASN A 63 -17.16 -4.16 2.77
CA ASN A 63 -18.30 -3.47 3.37
C ASN A 63 -19.47 -3.38 2.37
N ASN A 64 -20.59 -2.79 2.82
CA ASN A 64 -21.81 -2.68 2.02
C ASN A 64 -21.65 -1.98 0.64
N ARG A 65 -20.57 -1.22 0.43
CA ARG A 65 -20.28 -0.50 -0.83
C ARG A 65 -19.27 -1.23 -1.71
N CYS A 66 -18.45 -2.11 -1.15
CA CYS A 66 -17.38 -2.81 -1.86
C CYS A 66 -17.13 -4.18 -1.25
N ASN A 67 -17.26 -5.21 -2.09
CA ASN A 67 -17.08 -6.61 -1.70
C ASN A 67 -15.63 -7.09 -1.84
N TYR A 68 -14.71 -6.23 -2.28
CA TYR A 68 -13.30 -6.58 -2.38
C TYR A 68 -12.65 -6.62 -1.00
N SER A 69 -11.88 -7.67 -0.74
CA SER A 69 -11.06 -7.76 0.47
C SER A 69 -9.80 -6.90 0.33
N LEU A 70 -9.38 -6.27 1.43
CA LEU A 70 -8.19 -5.42 1.48
C LEU A 70 -7.06 -6.12 2.24
N GLN A 71 -5.91 -6.30 1.60
CA GLN A 71 -4.74 -6.87 2.25
C GLN A 71 -3.87 -5.77 2.88
N GLY A 72 -3.68 -5.88 4.19
CA GLY A 72 -2.71 -5.07 4.93
C GLY A 72 -1.32 -5.69 4.84
N VAL A 73 -0.31 -4.89 4.48
CA VAL A 73 1.08 -5.33 4.41
C VAL A 73 1.95 -4.43 5.29
N TYR A 74 2.43 -4.99 6.38
CA TYR A 74 3.25 -4.29 7.37
C TYR A 74 4.19 -5.28 8.05
N TYR A 75 5.08 -4.78 8.90
CA TYR A 75 5.97 -5.64 9.68
C TYR A 75 5.21 -6.73 10.44
N GLY A 76 5.53 -7.99 10.15
CA GLY A 76 4.91 -9.17 10.77
C GLY A 76 3.99 -9.99 9.85
N ILE A 77 3.52 -9.42 8.74
CA ILE A 77 2.79 -10.18 7.70
C ILE A 77 3.77 -11.10 6.98
N THR A 78 3.44 -12.37 6.75
CA THR A 78 4.33 -13.33 6.06
C THR A 78 4.24 -13.21 4.53
N GLU A 79 5.22 -13.75 3.79
CA GLU A 79 5.11 -13.77 2.33
C GLU A 79 4.00 -14.71 1.85
N ASP A 80 3.77 -15.81 2.58
CA ASP A 80 2.75 -16.80 2.25
C ASP A 80 1.35 -16.19 2.36
N GLU A 81 1.08 -15.39 3.40
CA GLU A 81 -0.16 -14.59 3.51
C GLU A 81 -0.38 -13.68 2.29
N ILE A 82 0.68 -13.05 1.78
CA ILE A 82 0.59 -12.17 0.60
C ILE A 82 0.32 -13.01 -0.65
N ARG A 83 0.96 -14.17 -0.80
CA ARG A 83 0.75 -15.09 -1.93
C ARG A 83 -0.66 -15.67 -1.92
N GLU A 84 -1.15 -16.10 -0.77
CA GLU A 84 -2.53 -16.57 -0.60
C GLU A 84 -3.54 -15.51 -1.03
N TYR A 85 -3.32 -14.24 -0.68
CA TYR A 85 -4.16 -13.14 -1.14
C TYR A 85 -4.07 -12.90 -2.67
N LEU A 86 -2.91 -13.13 -3.28
CA LEU A 86 -2.72 -13.03 -4.73
C LEU A 86 -3.49 -14.11 -5.51
N GLU A 87 -3.90 -15.22 -4.89
CA GLU A 87 -4.73 -16.25 -5.53
C GLU A 87 -6.23 -15.90 -5.58
N ILE A 88 -6.69 -14.89 -4.81
CA ILE A 88 -8.12 -14.51 -4.75
C ILE A 88 -8.56 -13.86 -6.08
N GLU A 89 -9.59 -14.38 -6.74
CA GLU A 89 -10.11 -13.81 -7.98
C GLU A 89 -10.87 -12.47 -7.76
N GLN A 90 -10.12 -11.38 -7.64
CA GLN A 90 -10.58 -10.00 -7.51
C GLN A 90 -9.47 -9.01 -7.89
N PRO A 91 -9.79 -7.71 -8.11
CA PRO A 91 -8.76 -6.67 -8.19
C PRO A 91 -7.91 -6.63 -6.90
N LYS A 92 -6.60 -6.57 -7.05
CA LYS A 92 -5.64 -6.65 -5.95
C LYS A 92 -5.59 -5.34 -5.20
N LYS A 93 -6.03 -5.36 -3.94
CA LYS A 93 -6.08 -4.19 -3.07
C LYS A 93 -5.09 -4.36 -1.93
N PHE A 94 -4.04 -3.55 -1.94
CA PHE A 94 -3.06 -3.51 -0.87
C PHE A 94 -3.07 -2.15 -0.18
N ILE A 95 -2.94 -2.18 1.15
CA ILE A 95 -2.53 -1.03 1.93
C ILE A 95 -1.26 -1.42 2.69
N VAL A 96 -0.21 -0.65 2.51
CA VAL A 96 1.15 -1.03 2.88
C VAL A 96 1.86 0.09 3.61
N THR A 97 2.72 -0.23 4.57
CA THR A 97 3.59 0.79 5.15
C THR A 97 4.74 1.13 4.21
N TYR A 98 5.27 2.35 4.28
CA TYR A 98 6.39 2.77 3.43
C TYR A 98 7.58 1.80 3.45
N ASP A 99 7.95 1.30 4.62
CA ASP A 99 9.03 0.34 4.82
C ASP A 99 8.74 -1.03 4.20
N SER A 100 7.47 -1.43 4.16
CA SER A 100 7.03 -2.73 3.65
C SER A 100 6.69 -2.71 2.16
N PHE A 101 6.64 -1.53 1.52
CA PHE A 101 6.32 -1.39 0.09
C PHE A 101 7.33 -2.13 -0.80
N LEU A 102 8.63 -1.99 -0.54
CA LEU A 102 9.67 -2.66 -1.33
C LEU A 102 9.56 -4.19 -1.24
N ARG A 103 9.20 -4.70 -0.07
CA ARG A 103 8.96 -6.13 0.15
C ARG A 103 7.72 -6.62 -0.61
N LEU A 104 6.65 -5.83 -0.61
CA LEU A 104 5.47 -6.14 -1.41
C LEU A 104 5.81 -6.19 -2.90
N LYS A 105 6.54 -5.18 -3.40
CA LYS A 105 7.01 -5.12 -4.80
C LYS A 105 7.85 -6.35 -5.17
N SER A 106 8.75 -6.82 -4.29
CA SER A 106 9.55 -8.01 -4.58
C SER A 106 8.74 -9.31 -4.65
N ILE A 107 7.59 -9.38 -3.97
CA ILE A 107 6.72 -10.56 -3.97
C ILE A 107 5.78 -10.55 -5.18
N ILE A 108 5.18 -9.39 -5.48
CA ILE A 108 4.28 -9.22 -6.63
C ILE A 108 5.06 -9.27 -7.95
N GLY A 109 6.26 -8.70 -7.99
CA GLY A 109 7.06 -8.54 -9.20
C GLY A 109 6.69 -7.27 -9.95
N ASP A 110 6.10 -7.40 -11.13
CA ASP A 110 5.72 -6.26 -11.97
C ASP A 110 4.49 -5.54 -11.39
N ILE A 111 4.67 -4.27 -11.07
CA ILE A 111 3.63 -3.39 -10.51
C ILE A 111 3.17 -2.32 -11.50
N SER A 112 3.53 -2.42 -12.78
CA SER A 112 3.21 -1.39 -13.80
C SER A 112 1.70 -1.18 -14.00
N ASN A 113 0.89 -2.21 -13.73
CA ASN A 113 -0.57 -2.14 -13.81
C ASN A 113 -1.24 -1.66 -12.51
N TYR A 114 -0.48 -1.49 -11.44
CA TYR A 114 -1.03 -1.04 -10.15
C TYR A 114 -1.14 0.48 -10.10
N HIS A 115 -2.29 0.95 -9.64
CA HIS A 115 -2.45 2.34 -9.26
C HIS A 115 -1.88 2.55 -7.86
N ILE A 116 -0.75 3.24 -7.79
CA ILE A 116 -0.03 3.48 -6.53
C ILE A 116 -0.46 4.83 -5.97
N VAL A 117 -0.94 4.83 -4.74
CA VAL A 117 -1.34 6.03 -4.01
C VAL A 117 -0.44 6.18 -2.80
N ILE A 118 0.13 7.36 -2.62
CA ILE A 118 0.88 7.72 -1.42
C ILE A 118 -0.02 8.62 -0.56
N ASP A 119 -0.35 8.14 0.64
CA ASP A 119 -1.21 8.84 1.62
C ASP A 119 -0.35 9.33 2.79
N GLU A 120 -0.55 10.60 3.18
CA GLU A 120 0.25 11.33 4.17
C GLU A 120 1.75 11.39 3.84
N PHE A 121 2.12 12.29 2.92
CA PHE A 121 3.48 12.82 2.82
C PHE A 121 3.47 14.19 3.52
N SER A 122 3.85 14.22 4.80
CA SER A 122 3.98 15.44 5.60
C SER A 122 5.41 15.97 5.61
#